data_AF-A0A9D5MRB8-F1
#
_entry.id   AF-A0A9D5MRB8-F1
#
_cell.length_a   1.000
_cell.length_b   1.000
_cell.length_c   1.000
_cell.angle_alpha   90.00
_cell.angle_beta   90.00
_cell.angle_gamma   90.00
#
_symmetry.space_group_name_H-M   'P 1'
#
loop_
_entity.id
_entity.type
_entity.pdbx_description
1 polymer ?
#
loop_
_entity_poly.entity_id
_entity_poly.type
_entity_poly.pdbx_seq_one_letter_code
_entity_poly.pdbx_strand_id
1 'polypeptide(L)'
;MKVMLKKVLCVVLSVLIVSLLTICDFKAVTVHAADDPYTALSKATRKYNGVDYSAEYNPLFYYLNYQDLRDAYGADGNKLIEHYAIFGKKEKRVANRLIGDSTEYVVPTGDQAVVVMPKTKHGNGGMTYEQEVIARSYAKQIADGINAAIEAQDSSKNSKSSSKSSSKSDSKSESKSSKNKIKDVEKVAYAAGVIRAYCDLGTYTTEGKIYRTAYGVFVGGEYSCAGATRALGLVLDYLGITWVHKNANTWNDQWCQVIVDGKEGYADAITATAGYGKHPNEGGSEKDAVSYAKVRKLFEVASQRPVTRD
;
A
#
# COMPACT_ATOMS: atom_id res chain seq x y z
N MET A 1 65.72 19.07 -23.96
CA MET A 1 65.35 19.22 -22.54
C MET A 1 63.85 19.44 -22.27
N LYS A 2 63.12 20.29 -23.00
CA LYS A 2 61.71 20.61 -22.71
C LYS A 2 60.68 19.47 -22.90
N VAL A 3 60.95 18.49 -23.77
CA VAL A 3 60.01 17.38 -24.05
C VAL A 3 60.11 16.23 -23.04
N MET A 4 61.32 15.97 -22.53
CA MET A 4 61.57 14.98 -21.47
C MET A 4 60.96 15.43 -20.14
N LEU A 5 61.01 16.73 -19.83
CA LEU A 5 60.45 17.28 -18.59
C LEU A 5 58.91 17.17 -18.52
N LYS A 6 58.21 17.30 -19.65
CA LYS A 6 56.74 17.12 -19.72
C LYS A 6 56.31 15.66 -19.53
N LYS A 7 57.06 14.70 -20.06
CA LYS A 7 56.75 13.26 -19.89
C LYS A 7 56.99 12.81 -18.45
N VAL A 8 58.05 13.29 -17.81
CA VAL A 8 58.33 13.00 -16.39
C VAL A 8 57.28 13.65 -15.49
N LEU A 9 56.84 14.88 -15.78
CA LEU A 9 55.80 15.56 -15.00
C LEU A 9 54.43 14.87 -15.08
N CYS A 10 54.02 14.36 -16.25
CA CYS A 10 52.77 13.61 -16.39
C CYS A 10 52.80 12.27 -15.64
N VAL A 11 53.93 11.55 -15.63
CA VAL A 11 54.06 10.27 -14.93
C VAL A 11 54.10 10.48 -13.41
N VAL A 12 54.76 11.55 -12.93
CA VAL A 12 54.78 11.87 -11.50
C VAL A 12 53.39 12.32 -11.01
N LEU A 13 52.64 13.09 -11.81
CA LEU A 13 51.28 13.51 -11.46
C LEU A 13 50.29 12.34 -11.46
N SER A 14 50.43 11.39 -12.40
CA SER A 14 49.58 10.19 -12.44
C SER A 14 49.88 9.23 -11.28
N VAL A 15 51.15 9.11 -10.86
CA VAL A 15 51.52 8.29 -9.70
C VAL A 15 51.03 8.95 -8.40
N LEU A 16 51.09 10.29 -8.29
CA LEU A 16 50.58 11.01 -7.12
C LEU A 16 49.07 10.84 -6.94
N ILE A 17 48.30 10.89 -8.04
CA ILE A 17 46.83 10.71 -8.01
C ILE A 17 46.46 9.27 -7.65
N VAL A 18 47.21 8.27 -8.15
CA VAL A 18 47.00 6.86 -7.78
C VAL A 18 47.40 6.60 -6.33
N SER A 19 48.44 7.26 -5.80
CA SER A 19 48.82 7.15 -4.38
C SER A 19 47.89 7.93 -3.42
N LEU A 20 47.21 8.98 -3.89
CA LEU A 20 46.20 9.70 -3.09
C LEU A 20 44.86 8.96 -3.03
N LEU A 21 44.57 8.08 -4.00
CA LEU A 21 43.37 7.25 -4.03
C LEU A 21 43.44 6.02 -3.11
N THR A 22 44.62 5.70 -2.55
CA THR A 22 44.84 4.48 -1.75
C THR A 22 44.92 4.69 -0.24
N ILE A 23 44.63 5.89 0.29
CA ILE A 23 44.64 6.16 1.76
C ILE A 23 43.27 6.66 2.26
N CYS A 24 42.21 6.55 1.45
CA CYS A 24 40.87 6.52 2.04
C CYS A 24 40.64 5.11 2.57
N ASP A 25 40.97 4.91 3.85
CA ASP A 25 40.40 3.83 4.66
C ASP A 25 38.87 3.97 4.61
N PHE A 26 38.28 3.37 3.57
CA PHE A 26 36.88 3.05 3.51
C PHE A 26 36.67 2.00 4.60
N LYS A 27 36.48 2.44 5.84
CA LYS A 27 35.68 1.66 6.76
C LYS A 27 34.35 1.51 6.06
N ALA A 28 34.14 0.34 5.45
CA ALA A 28 32.84 -0.06 5.00
C ALA A 28 31.92 0.14 6.19
N VAL A 29 31.11 1.22 6.16
CA VAL A 29 29.92 1.28 6.97
C VAL A 29 29.06 0.19 6.38
N THR A 30 29.21 -1.01 6.92
CA THR A 30 28.21 -2.05 6.80
C THR A 30 26.97 -1.49 7.47
N VAL A 31 26.15 -0.77 6.70
CA VAL A 31 24.75 -0.59 7.00
C VAL A 31 24.18 -1.99 6.88
N HIS A 32 24.20 -2.75 7.97
CA HIS A 32 23.27 -3.85 8.11
C HIS A 32 21.90 -3.20 7.99
N ALA A 33 21.20 -3.44 6.89
CA ALA A 33 19.78 -3.17 6.83
C ALA A 33 19.20 -3.85 8.07
N ALA A 34 18.71 -3.06 9.02
CA ALA A 34 17.96 -3.60 10.13
C ALA A 34 16.84 -4.41 9.49
N ASP A 35 16.74 -5.70 9.84
CA ASP A 35 15.61 -6.53 9.43
C ASP A 35 14.32 -5.72 9.67
N ASP A 36 13.36 -5.75 8.73
CA ASP A 36 12.05 -5.12 8.95
C ASP A 36 11.48 -5.59 10.30
N PRO A 37 10.66 -4.79 11.01
CA PRO A 37 10.25 -5.11 12.38
C PRO A 37 9.55 -6.47 12.52
N TYR A 38 8.93 -7.00 11.45
CA TYR A 38 8.35 -8.34 11.45
C TYR A 38 9.43 -9.41 11.36
N THR A 39 10.41 -9.24 10.46
CA THR A 39 11.56 -10.13 10.33
C THR A 39 12.43 -10.12 11.58
N ALA A 40 12.69 -8.95 12.17
CA ALA A 40 13.44 -8.80 13.41
C ALA A 40 12.76 -9.52 14.59
N LEU A 41 11.44 -9.31 14.76
CA LEU A 41 10.68 -9.95 15.84
C LEU A 41 10.42 -11.44 15.60
N SER A 42 10.37 -11.89 14.34
CA SER A 42 10.27 -13.32 14.02
C SER A 42 11.49 -14.12 14.49
N LYS A 43 12.66 -13.46 14.51
CA LYS A 43 13.96 -14.01 14.95
C LYS A 43 14.27 -13.73 16.42
N ALA A 44 13.44 -12.94 17.11
CA ALA A 44 13.73 -12.52 18.49
C ALA A 44 13.64 -13.69 19.49
N THR A 45 14.43 -13.58 20.57
CA THR A 45 14.51 -14.60 21.62
C THR A 45 13.17 -14.79 22.33
N ARG A 46 12.93 -16.02 22.77
CA ARG A 46 11.77 -16.41 23.61
C ARG A 46 12.22 -16.86 25.00
N LYS A 47 13.49 -16.63 25.33
CA LYS A 47 14.10 -17.01 26.60
C LYS A 47 14.42 -15.77 27.41
N TYR A 48 14.10 -15.82 28.70
CA TYR A 48 14.45 -14.77 29.65
C TYR A 48 14.85 -15.40 30.98
N ASN A 49 16.01 -14.99 31.52
CA ASN A 49 16.61 -15.54 32.74
C ASN A 49 16.65 -17.08 32.80
N GLY A 50 16.99 -17.73 31.68
CA GLY A 50 17.11 -19.19 31.59
C GLY A 50 15.79 -19.94 31.44
N VAL A 51 14.65 -19.25 31.53
CA VAL A 51 13.32 -19.83 31.32
C VAL A 51 12.92 -19.68 29.85
N ASP A 52 12.36 -20.74 29.26
CA ASP A 52 11.87 -20.75 27.88
C ASP A 52 10.36 -20.53 27.83
N TYR A 53 9.95 -19.44 27.17
CA TYR A 53 8.55 -19.03 27.03
C TYR A 53 7.95 -19.41 25.67
N SER A 54 8.65 -20.19 24.84
CA SER A 54 8.26 -20.45 23.45
C SER A 54 6.84 -21.03 23.26
N ALA A 55 6.28 -21.69 24.27
CA ALA A 55 4.92 -22.24 24.24
C ALA A 55 3.81 -21.18 24.47
N GLU A 56 4.14 -20.08 25.15
CA GLU A 56 3.19 -19.07 25.63
C GLU A 56 3.49 -17.64 25.11
N TYR A 57 4.63 -17.47 24.43
CA TYR A 57 5.11 -16.19 23.95
C TYR A 57 5.63 -16.26 22.51
N ASN A 58 5.13 -15.33 21.69
CA ASN A 58 5.64 -14.99 20.37
C ASN A 58 5.93 -13.48 20.36
N PRO A 59 7.19 -13.04 20.13
CA PRO A 59 7.57 -11.63 20.20
C PRO A 59 6.74 -10.76 19.25
N LEU A 60 6.50 -11.26 18.04
CA LEU A 60 5.70 -10.55 17.05
C LEU A 60 4.25 -10.41 17.51
N PHE A 61 3.61 -11.49 17.98
CA PHE A 61 2.23 -11.40 18.44
C PHE A 61 2.09 -10.48 19.66
N TYR A 62 3.04 -10.55 20.59
CA TYR A 62 3.01 -9.70 21.77
C TYR A 62 3.15 -8.21 21.43
N TYR A 63 4.07 -7.88 20.51
CA TYR A 63 4.21 -6.55 19.94
C TYR A 63 2.94 -6.06 19.23
N LEU A 64 2.31 -6.93 18.43
CA LEU A 64 1.11 -6.60 17.66
C LEU A 64 -0.15 -6.45 18.53
N ASN A 65 -0.24 -7.17 19.64
CA ASN A 65 -1.41 -7.18 20.51
C ASN A 65 -1.59 -5.91 21.36
N TYR A 66 -0.52 -5.16 21.62
CA TYR A 66 -0.50 -4.16 22.68
C TYR A 66 0.17 -2.85 22.22
N GLN A 67 -0.65 -1.80 22.01
CA GLN A 67 -0.18 -0.48 21.56
C GLN A 67 0.82 0.15 22.54
N ASP A 68 0.56 0.04 23.85
CA ASP A 68 1.43 0.58 24.89
C ASP A 68 2.85 0.00 24.83
N LEU A 69 3.00 -1.28 24.45
CA LEU A 69 4.32 -1.90 24.26
C LEU A 69 5.02 -1.38 23.00
N ARG A 70 4.26 -1.12 21.93
CA ARG A 70 4.82 -0.51 20.71
C ARG A 70 5.34 0.88 20.97
N ASP A 71 4.59 1.67 21.71
CA ASP A 71 4.94 3.05 22.06
C ASP A 71 6.15 3.10 23.00
N ALA A 72 6.22 2.19 23.99
CA ALA A 72 7.29 2.17 24.97
C ALA A 72 8.60 1.57 24.46
N TYR A 73 8.53 0.50 23.65
CA TYR A 73 9.70 -0.34 23.34
C TYR A 73 10.03 -0.43 21.85
N GLY A 74 9.12 -0.01 20.96
CA GLY A 74 9.27 -0.29 19.53
C GLY A 74 9.42 -1.80 19.27
N ALA A 75 10.12 -2.17 18.19
CA ALA A 75 10.34 -3.56 17.81
C ALA A 75 11.51 -4.24 18.58
N ASP A 76 11.78 -3.84 19.82
CA ASP A 76 12.84 -4.44 20.65
C ASP A 76 12.37 -5.75 21.29
N GLY A 77 12.77 -6.87 20.69
CA GLY A 77 12.43 -8.21 21.16
C GLY A 77 12.91 -8.52 22.59
N ASN A 78 14.03 -7.95 23.04
CA ASN A 78 14.55 -8.18 24.39
C ASN A 78 13.68 -7.47 25.43
N LYS A 79 13.26 -6.23 25.14
CA LYS A 79 12.33 -5.49 26.00
C LYS A 79 10.96 -6.12 26.06
N LEU A 80 10.48 -6.68 24.95
CA LEU A 80 9.20 -7.36 24.90
C LEU A 80 9.18 -8.65 25.75
N ILE A 81 10.24 -9.49 25.72
CA ILE A 81 10.28 -10.70 26.55
C ILE A 81 10.49 -10.37 28.03
N GLU A 82 11.33 -9.36 28.34
CA GLU A 82 11.51 -8.84 29.70
C GLU A 82 10.16 -8.40 30.29
N HIS A 83 9.39 -7.60 29.53
CA HIS A 83 8.07 -7.16 29.94
C HIS A 83 7.10 -8.34 30.13
N TYR A 84 7.06 -9.28 29.19
CA TYR A 84 6.17 -10.44 29.30
C TYR A 84 6.45 -11.28 30.55
N ALA A 85 7.73 -11.54 30.82
CA ALA A 85 8.16 -12.37 31.95
C ALA A 85 7.88 -11.71 33.31
N ILE A 86 8.08 -10.38 33.43
CA ILE A 86 7.95 -9.65 34.69
C ILE A 86 6.50 -9.21 34.97
N PHE A 87 5.82 -8.72 33.94
CA PHE A 87 4.51 -8.04 34.04
C PHE A 87 3.43 -8.76 33.23
N GLY A 88 3.69 -9.07 31.95
CA GLY A 88 2.68 -9.57 31.01
C GLY A 88 1.89 -10.78 31.51
N LYS A 89 2.56 -11.75 32.14
CA LYS A 89 1.87 -12.91 32.74
C LYS A 89 0.95 -12.52 33.91
N LYS A 90 1.36 -11.57 34.75
CA LYS A 90 0.57 -11.09 35.90
C LYS A 90 -0.63 -10.25 35.44
N GLU A 91 -0.42 -9.47 34.39
CA GLU A 91 -1.45 -8.68 33.70
C GLU A 91 -2.42 -9.54 32.87
N LYS A 92 -2.17 -10.86 32.78
CA LYS A 92 -2.94 -11.81 31.96
C LYS A 92 -2.92 -11.46 30.47
N ARG A 93 -1.82 -10.88 30.00
CA ARG A 93 -1.63 -10.58 28.59
C ARG A 93 -1.43 -11.86 27.78
N VAL A 94 -1.97 -11.88 26.56
CA VAL A 94 -1.84 -13.00 25.63
C VAL A 94 -0.72 -12.70 24.64
N ALA A 95 0.25 -13.59 24.56
CA ALA A 95 1.47 -13.40 23.76
C ALA A 95 1.73 -14.53 22.76
N ASN A 96 1.07 -15.68 22.86
CA ASN A 96 1.26 -16.83 21.96
C ASN A 96 0.38 -16.83 20.72
N ARG A 97 -0.59 -15.93 20.67
CA ARG A 97 -1.46 -15.72 19.51
C ARG A 97 -1.77 -14.24 19.41
N LEU A 98 -2.17 -13.82 18.22
CA LEU A 98 -2.78 -12.51 18.08
C LEU A 98 -4.08 -12.48 18.90
N ILE A 99 -4.19 -11.51 19.79
CA ILE A 99 -5.47 -11.11 20.34
C ILE A 99 -5.91 -9.89 19.58
N GLY A 100 -7.03 -10.07 18.94
CA GLY A 100 -7.91 -8.98 18.63
C GLY A 100 -9.28 -9.58 18.78
N ASP A 101 -10.14 -8.89 19.51
CA ASP A 101 -11.40 -8.69 18.83
C ASP A 101 -11.09 -7.98 17.50
N SER A 102 -11.84 -8.32 16.47
CA SER A 102 -11.57 -8.16 15.03
C SER A 102 -11.44 -6.70 14.51
N THR A 103 -10.76 -5.78 15.21
CA THR A 103 -10.96 -4.34 15.05
C THR A 103 -9.77 -3.53 14.52
N GLU A 104 -8.55 -4.08 14.36
CA GLU A 104 -7.37 -3.35 13.85
C GLU A 104 -6.46 -4.19 12.91
N TYR A 105 -5.70 -3.50 12.07
CA TYR A 105 -4.62 -3.98 11.19
C TYR A 105 -3.33 -3.25 11.54
N VAL A 106 -2.20 -3.98 11.60
CA VAL A 106 -0.87 -3.38 11.65
C VAL A 106 -0.24 -3.48 10.28
N VAL A 107 0.09 -2.34 9.69
CA VAL A 107 0.41 -2.22 8.26
C VAL A 107 1.76 -1.53 8.08
N PRO A 108 2.69 -2.08 7.29
CA PRO A 108 3.94 -1.40 6.96
C PRO A 108 3.67 -0.09 6.19
N THR A 109 4.27 1.02 6.61
CA THR A 109 4.23 2.30 5.88
C THR A 109 5.40 2.45 4.90
N GLY A 110 6.36 1.53 4.98
CA GLY A 110 7.61 1.48 4.25
C GLY A 110 8.52 0.42 4.86
N ASP A 111 9.83 0.61 4.77
CA ASP A 111 10.80 -0.39 5.26
C ASP A 111 11.08 -0.28 6.77
N GLN A 112 10.74 0.85 7.40
CA GLN A 112 11.21 1.20 8.75
C GLN A 112 10.08 1.41 9.78
N ALA A 113 8.82 1.48 9.36
CA ALA A 113 7.72 1.84 10.25
C ALA A 113 6.42 1.10 9.92
N VAL A 114 5.55 1.02 10.92
CA VAL A 114 4.21 0.46 10.83
C VAL A 114 3.18 1.46 11.33
N VAL A 115 1.97 1.39 10.80
CA VAL A 115 0.79 2.12 11.26
C VAL A 115 -0.26 1.13 11.71
N VAL A 116 -1.08 1.53 12.67
CA VAL A 116 -2.27 0.79 13.08
C VAL A 116 -3.48 1.40 12.40
N MET A 117 -4.13 0.63 11.54
CA MET A 117 -5.36 1.01 10.86
C MET A 117 -6.54 0.25 11.47
N PRO A 118 -7.61 0.91 11.91
CA PRO A 118 -8.77 0.19 12.40
C PRO A 118 -9.48 -0.57 11.26
N LYS A 119 -10.01 -1.77 11.55
CA LYS A 119 -10.97 -2.55 10.74
C LYS A 119 -12.38 -1.92 10.74
N THR A 120 -12.49 -0.65 11.09
CA THR A 120 -13.74 0.08 11.38
C THR A 120 -14.82 -0.11 10.32
N LYS A 121 -16.08 -0.17 10.79
CA LYS A 121 -17.27 0.03 9.98
C LYS A 121 -17.40 1.52 9.65
N HIS A 122 -17.21 1.89 8.39
CA HIS A 122 -17.36 3.29 7.94
C HIS A 122 -18.82 3.71 7.98
N GLY A 123 -19.09 4.91 8.50
CA GLY A 123 -20.44 5.46 8.51
C GLY A 123 -20.94 5.73 7.10
N ASN A 124 -22.22 5.47 6.81
CA ASN A 124 -22.80 5.64 5.49
C ASN A 124 -23.19 7.07 5.12
N GLY A 125 -22.94 8.03 6.01
CA GLY A 125 -23.23 9.45 5.78
C GLY A 125 -24.70 9.82 5.98
N GLY A 126 -25.50 8.94 6.59
CA GLY A 126 -26.93 9.18 6.84
C GLY A 126 -27.84 8.67 5.72
N MET A 127 -27.36 7.78 4.84
CA MET A 127 -28.21 7.12 3.85
C MET A 127 -29.28 6.27 4.53
N THR A 128 -30.49 6.27 3.96
CA THR A 128 -31.52 5.27 4.30
C THR A 128 -31.08 3.89 3.84
N TYR A 129 -31.77 2.84 4.31
CA TYR A 129 -31.51 1.48 3.85
C TYR A 129 -31.67 1.33 2.32
N GLU A 130 -32.69 1.96 1.72
CA GLU A 130 -32.90 1.89 0.27
C GLU A 130 -31.78 2.61 -0.50
N GLN A 131 -31.37 3.79 -0.02
CA GLN A 131 -30.25 4.53 -0.61
C GLN A 131 -28.95 3.74 -0.52
N GLU A 132 -28.69 3.08 0.61
CA GLU A 132 -27.54 2.20 0.82
C GLU A 132 -27.53 1.04 -0.20
N VAL A 133 -28.67 0.34 -0.36
CA VAL A 133 -28.80 -0.78 -1.29
C VAL A 133 -28.52 -0.32 -2.73
N ILE A 134 -29.06 0.82 -3.13
CA ILE A 134 -28.84 1.38 -4.47
C ILE A 134 -27.36 1.77 -4.65
N ALA A 135 -26.78 2.53 -3.70
CA ALA A 135 -25.38 2.96 -3.78
C ALA A 135 -24.41 1.76 -3.85
N ARG A 136 -24.68 0.71 -3.08
CA ARG A 136 -23.90 -0.54 -3.11
C ARG A 136 -24.03 -1.28 -4.45
N SER A 137 -25.20 -1.25 -5.09
CA SER A 137 -25.37 -1.83 -6.43
C SER A 137 -24.49 -1.14 -7.48
N TYR A 138 -24.43 0.20 -7.48
CA TYR A 138 -23.52 0.95 -8.36
C TYR A 138 -22.05 0.64 -8.05
N ALA A 139 -21.68 0.67 -6.77
CA ALA A 139 -20.32 0.36 -6.35
C ALA A 139 -19.88 -1.06 -6.77
N LYS A 140 -20.77 -2.05 -6.63
CA LYS A 140 -20.52 -3.42 -7.07
C LYS A 140 -20.32 -3.50 -8.59
N GLN A 141 -21.17 -2.86 -9.38
CA GLN A 141 -21.03 -2.85 -10.85
C GLN A 141 -19.69 -2.26 -11.29
N ILE A 142 -19.25 -1.18 -10.64
CA ILE A 142 -17.93 -0.58 -10.89
C ILE A 142 -16.81 -1.58 -10.55
N ALA A 143 -16.85 -2.20 -9.37
CA ALA A 143 -15.85 -3.17 -8.94
C ALA A 143 -15.81 -4.42 -9.85
N ASP A 144 -16.98 -4.95 -10.22
CA ASP A 144 -17.10 -6.08 -11.16
C ASP A 144 -16.49 -5.71 -12.52
N GLY A 145 -16.73 -4.50 -13.03
CA GLY A 145 -16.15 -4.01 -14.27
C GLY A 145 -14.62 -3.90 -14.22
N ILE A 146 -14.07 -3.45 -13.09
CA ILE A 146 -12.62 -3.39 -12.85
C ILE A 146 -12.02 -4.81 -12.84
N ASN A 147 -12.63 -5.74 -12.10
CA ASN A 147 -12.17 -7.13 -12.03
C ASN A 147 -12.24 -7.83 -13.40
N ALA A 148 -13.33 -7.65 -14.14
CA ALA A 148 -13.48 -8.19 -15.49
C ALA A 148 -12.40 -7.65 -16.45
N ALA A 149 -12.05 -6.36 -16.36
CA ALA A 149 -10.97 -5.78 -17.17
C ALA A 149 -9.60 -6.41 -16.85
N ILE A 150 -9.33 -6.67 -15.57
CA ILE A 150 -8.10 -7.36 -15.12
C ILE A 150 -8.05 -8.80 -15.68
N GLU A 151 -9.14 -9.55 -15.54
CA GLU A 151 -9.25 -10.94 -16.02
C GLU A 151 -9.09 -11.04 -17.55
N ALA A 152 -9.65 -10.08 -18.29
CA ALA A 152 -9.52 -10.00 -19.75
C ALA A 152 -8.06 -9.74 -20.18
N GLN A 153 -7.31 -8.91 -19.44
CA GLN A 153 -5.89 -8.67 -19.69
C GLN A 153 -5.06 -9.94 -19.50
N ASP A 154 -5.31 -10.68 -18.41
CA ASP A 154 -4.59 -11.92 -18.11
C ASP A 154 -4.88 -13.00 -19.18
N SER A 155 -6.13 -13.10 -19.62
CA SER A 155 -6.54 -14.02 -20.69
C SER A 155 -5.91 -13.68 -22.05
N SER A 156 -5.86 -12.40 -22.43
CA SER A 156 -5.29 -11.93 -23.71
C SER A 156 -3.76 -12.07 -23.78
N LYS A 157 -3.07 -12.03 -22.64
CA LYS A 157 -1.61 -12.28 -22.56
C LYS A 157 -1.31 -13.77 -22.74
N ASN A 158 -2.14 -14.65 -22.18
CA ASN A 158 -1.95 -16.09 -22.28
C ASN A 158 -2.14 -16.59 -23.74
N SER A 159 -3.07 -16.00 -24.50
CA SER A 159 -3.27 -16.33 -25.92
C SER A 159 -2.18 -15.78 -26.85
N LYS A 160 -1.53 -14.65 -26.52
CA LYS A 160 -0.37 -14.13 -27.28
C LYS A 160 0.93 -14.90 -27.00
N SER A 161 1.04 -15.59 -25.86
CA SER A 161 2.20 -16.41 -25.55
C SER A 161 2.19 -17.76 -26.28
N SER A 162 1.03 -18.28 -26.71
CA SER A 162 0.93 -19.57 -27.39
C SER A 162 1.21 -19.51 -28.90
N SER A 163 1.23 -18.33 -29.51
CA SER A 163 1.51 -18.15 -30.94
C SER A 163 3.00 -17.93 -31.27
N LYS A 164 3.89 -18.01 -30.28
CA LYS A 164 5.33 -17.82 -30.46
C LYS A 164 6.16 -18.88 -29.72
N SER A 165 5.95 -20.15 -30.05
CA SER A 165 6.91 -21.22 -29.75
C SER A 165 6.85 -22.29 -30.83
N SER A 166 7.70 -22.17 -31.83
CA SER A 166 8.23 -23.32 -32.54
C SER A 166 9.73 -23.43 -32.23
N SER A 167 10.12 -24.66 -31.87
CA SER A 167 11.48 -25.20 -31.74
C SER A 167 12.23 -25.10 -30.39
N LYS A 168 12.45 -26.32 -29.89
CA LYS A 168 13.57 -26.88 -29.11
C LYS A 168 13.57 -26.83 -27.58
N SER A 169 13.56 -28.06 -27.06
CA SER A 169 13.85 -28.53 -25.71
C SER A 169 15.25 -28.13 -25.23
N ASP A 170 15.36 -27.74 -23.95
CA ASP A 170 16.10 -28.50 -22.94
C ASP A 170 16.01 -27.79 -21.57
N SER A 171 16.08 -28.61 -20.53
CA SER A 171 15.88 -28.33 -19.11
C SER A 171 16.75 -27.22 -18.52
N LYS A 172 16.16 -26.29 -17.75
CA LYS A 172 16.52 -26.03 -16.33
C LYS A 172 15.50 -25.10 -15.67
N SER A 173 14.90 -25.60 -14.59
CA SER A 173 13.92 -24.91 -13.74
C SER A 173 14.59 -23.82 -12.90
N GLU A 174 14.30 -22.55 -13.19
CA GLU A 174 14.31 -21.44 -12.24
C GLU A 174 13.25 -20.43 -12.69
N SER A 175 12.04 -20.52 -12.14
CA SER A 175 10.93 -19.64 -12.52
C SER A 175 11.01 -18.27 -11.84
N LYS A 176 11.77 -17.35 -12.45
CA LYS A 176 11.52 -15.90 -12.33
C LYS A 176 10.21 -15.55 -13.06
N SER A 177 9.06 -15.80 -12.42
CA SER A 177 7.73 -15.45 -12.94
C SER A 177 7.01 -14.48 -12.00
N SER A 178 7.36 -13.20 -12.02
CA SER A 178 6.70 -12.19 -11.16
C SER A 178 6.48 -10.82 -11.81
N LYS A 179 6.61 -10.69 -13.13
CA LYS A 179 6.77 -9.36 -13.74
C LYS A 179 5.52 -8.66 -14.30
N ASN A 180 4.28 -9.12 -14.08
CA ASN A 180 3.13 -8.44 -14.75
C ASN A 180 1.72 -8.62 -14.15
N LYS A 181 1.58 -8.67 -12.82
CA LYS A 181 0.26 -8.59 -12.14
C LYS A 181 -0.10 -7.12 -11.88
N ILE A 182 -1.33 -6.71 -12.20
CA ILE A 182 -1.83 -5.36 -11.86
C ILE A 182 -1.81 -5.20 -10.33
N LYS A 183 -1.15 -4.16 -9.86
CA LYS A 183 -0.98 -3.86 -8.43
C LYS A 183 -2.27 -3.31 -7.83
N ASP A 184 -2.48 -3.52 -6.54
CA ASP A 184 -3.67 -3.02 -5.86
C ASP A 184 -3.73 -1.48 -5.92
N VAL A 185 -2.59 -0.79 -5.78
CA VAL A 185 -2.53 0.67 -5.92
C VAL A 185 -3.03 1.16 -7.29
N GLU A 186 -2.81 0.39 -8.36
CA GLU A 186 -3.25 0.73 -9.72
C GLU A 186 -4.76 0.54 -9.87
N LYS A 187 -5.32 -0.54 -9.28
CA LYS A 187 -6.78 -0.77 -9.24
C LYS A 187 -7.48 0.33 -8.47
N VAL A 188 -6.92 0.71 -7.32
CA VAL A 188 -7.45 1.75 -6.45
C VAL A 188 -7.38 3.13 -7.11
N ALA A 189 -6.28 3.45 -7.79
CA ALA A 189 -6.18 4.68 -8.59
C ALA A 189 -7.21 4.72 -9.73
N TYR A 190 -7.47 3.58 -10.37
CA TYR A 190 -8.50 3.50 -11.40
C TYR A 190 -9.90 3.74 -10.81
N ALA A 191 -10.24 3.07 -9.70
CA ALA A 191 -11.48 3.28 -8.98
C ALA A 191 -11.68 4.74 -8.54
N ALA A 192 -10.63 5.38 -8.00
CA ALA A 192 -10.65 6.80 -7.63
C ALA A 192 -11.01 7.70 -8.82
N GLY A 193 -10.47 7.43 -10.01
CA GLY A 193 -10.82 8.15 -11.23
C GLY A 193 -12.25 7.89 -11.74
N VAL A 194 -12.78 6.68 -11.57
CA VAL A 194 -14.20 6.40 -11.88
C VAL A 194 -15.11 7.22 -10.97
N ILE A 195 -14.83 7.25 -9.66
CA ILE A 195 -15.62 8.07 -8.73
C ILE A 195 -15.47 9.56 -9.04
N ARG A 196 -14.27 10.01 -9.42
CA ARG A 196 -14.07 11.39 -9.87
C ARG A 196 -14.99 11.74 -11.04
N ALA A 197 -15.18 10.85 -12.00
CA ALA A 197 -16.08 11.08 -13.13
C ALA A 197 -17.55 11.24 -12.68
N TYR A 198 -18.01 10.48 -11.68
CA TYR A 198 -19.34 10.72 -11.07
C TYR A 198 -19.41 12.08 -10.39
N CYS A 199 -18.37 12.47 -9.66
CA CYS A 199 -18.27 13.79 -9.05
C CYS A 199 -18.31 14.91 -10.09
N ASP A 200 -17.62 14.76 -11.22
CA ASP A 200 -17.60 15.76 -12.30
C ASP A 200 -18.98 15.95 -12.99
N LEU A 201 -19.87 14.95 -12.90
CA LEU A 201 -21.26 15.05 -13.36
C LEU A 201 -22.19 15.68 -12.32
N GLY A 202 -21.77 15.77 -11.06
CA GLY A 202 -22.54 16.32 -9.95
C GLY A 202 -22.13 17.73 -9.56
N THR A 203 -22.86 18.30 -8.60
CA THR A 203 -22.55 19.60 -8.01
C THR A 203 -21.83 19.44 -6.67
N TYR A 204 -20.67 20.06 -6.51
CA TYR A 204 -20.01 20.13 -5.20
C TYR A 204 -20.81 21.05 -4.27
N THR A 205 -21.26 20.55 -3.12
CA THR A 205 -22.06 21.32 -2.15
C THR A 205 -21.86 20.81 -0.72
N THR A 206 -22.14 21.68 0.24
CA THR A 206 -22.17 21.37 1.68
C THR A 206 -23.53 21.67 2.32
N GLU A 207 -24.52 22.03 1.51
CA GLU A 207 -25.86 22.45 1.95
C GLU A 207 -26.95 21.43 1.62
N GLY A 208 -26.70 20.55 0.65
CA GLY A 208 -27.62 19.49 0.23
C GLY A 208 -27.97 18.48 1.35
N LYS A 209 -28.93 17.60 1.07
CA LYS A 209 -29.35 16.58 2.07
C LYS A 209 -28.51 15.31 1.99
N ILE A 210 -27.91 15.02 0.84
CA ILE A 210 -27.24 13.76 0.50
C ILE A 210 -25.80 13.96 0.01
N TYR A 211 -25.28 15.19 -0.07
CA TYR A 211 -23.92 15.53 -0.54
C TYR A 211 -22.79 14.77 0.17
N ARG A 212 -23.03 14.32 1.41
CA ARG A 212 -22.04 13.59 2.22
C ARG A 212 -22.13 12.07 2.04
N THR A 213 -23.00 11.58 1.16
CA THR A 213 -23.33 10.16 0.99
C THR A 213 -22.82 9.62 -0.35
N ALA A 214 -22.64 8.30 -0.43
CA ALA A 214 -22.34 7.65 -1.71
C ALA A 214 -23.52 7.70 -2.69
N TYR A 215 -24.76 7.68 -2.18
CA TYR A 215 -25.96 7.86 -2.99
C TYR A 215 -25.99 9.24 -3.66
N GLY A 216 -25.56 10.30 -2.96
CA GLY A 216 -25.40 11.64 -3.53
C GLY A 216 -24.49 11.64 -4.77
N VAL A 217 -23.35 10.95 -4.67
CA VAL A 217 -22.37 10.81 -5.76
C VAL A 217 -22.92 9.97 -6.92
N PHE A 218 -23.50 8.80 -6.65
CA PHE A 218 -23.92 7.87 -7.70
C PHE A 218 -25.24 8.24 -8.38
N VAL A 219 -26.15 8.87 -7.63
CA VAL A 219 -27.55 9.05 -8.05
C VAL A 219 -28.03 10.48 -7.84
N GLY A 220 -27.67 11.10 -6.72
CA GLY A 220 -28.23 12.39 -6.29
C GLY A 220 -27.75 13.60 -7.09
N GLY A 221 -26.62 13.51 -7.80
CA GLY A 221 -26.04 14.64 -8.53
C GLY A 221 -25.47 15.73 -7.62
N GLU A 222 -25.27 15.44 -6.33
CA GLU A 222 -24.63 16.36 -5.37
C GLU A 222 -23.58 15.61 -4.54
N TYR A 223 -22.44 16.26 -4.28
CA TYR A 223 -21.35 15.61 -3.55
C TYR A 223 -20.49 16.60 -2.75
N SER A 224 -19.64 16.03 -1.90
CA SER A 224 -18.54 16.68 -1.18
C SER A 224 -17.36 15.72 -1.11
N CYS A 225 -16.23 16.14 -0.53
CA CYS A 225 -15.13 15.22 -0.19
C CYS A 225 -15.61 14.02 0.65
N ALA A 226 -16.55 14.22 1.57
CA ALA A 226 -17.12 13.17 2.41
C ALA A 226 -17.97 12.17 1.62
N GLY A 227 -18.72 12.66 0.62
CA GLY A 227 -19.52 11.82 -0.29
C GLY A 227 -18.64 11.02 -1.24
N ALA A 228 -17.67 11.68 -1.87
CA ALA A 228 -16.71 11.06 -2.78
C ALA A 228 -15.90 9.96 -2.09
N THR A 229 -15.42 10.21 -0.86
CA THR A 229 -14.68 9.22 -0.06
C THR A 229 -15.53 7.99 0.27
N ARG A 230 -16.82 8.17 0.60
CA ARG A 230 -17.74 7.05 0.84
C ARG A 230 -18.05 6.27 -0.43
N ALA A 231 -18.26 6.94 -1.55
CA ALA A 231 -18.49 6.29 -2.84
C ALA A 231 -17.29 5.44 -3.26
N LEU A 232 -16.07 5.99 -3.13
CA LEU A 232 -14.83 5.23 -3.35
C LEU A 232 -14.73 4.05 -2.39
N GLY A 233 -14.94 4.28 -1.09
CA GLY A 233 -14.92 3.24 -0.08
C GLY A 233 -15.88 2.07 -0.37
N LEU A 234 -17.10 2.33 -0.83
CA LEU A 234 -18.02 1.25 -1.24
C LEU A 234 -17.48 0.43 -2.42
N VAL A 235 -16.80 1.05 -3.39
CA VAL A 235 -16.14 0.30 -4.47
C VAL A 235 -14.99 -0.53 -3.92
N LEU A 236 -14.21 0.02 -2.97
CA LEU A 236 -13.10 -0.68 -2.32
C LEU A 236 -13.56 -1.92 -1.54
N ASP A 237 -14.72 -1.87 -0.88
CA ASP A 237 -15.34 -3.05 -0.24
C ASP A 237 -15.48 -4.21 -1.23
N TYR A 238 -15.99 -3.95 -2.44
CA TYR A 238 -16.20 -4.96 -3.47
C TYR A 238 -14.92 -5.36 -4.23
N LEU A 239 -13.88 -4.53 -4.20
CA LEU A 239 -12.55 -4.88 -4.69
C LEU A 239 -11.72 -5.70 -3.68
N GLY A 240 -12.24 -5.91 -2.46
CA GLY A 240 -11.51 -6.57 -1.38
C GLY A 240 -10.37 -5.73 -0.82
N ILE A 241 -10.41 -4.41 -0.98
CA ILE A 241 -9.41 -3.48 -0.47
C ILE A 241 -9.85 -2.98 0.90
N THR A 242 -9.02 -3.21 1.91
CA THR A 242 -9.24 -2.63 3.24
C THR A 242 -9.01 -1.13 3.18
N TRP A 243 -9.94 -0.36 3.76
CA TRP A 243 -9.85 1.10 3.78
C TRP A 243 -10.33 1.69 5.11
N VAL A 244 -9.93 2.95 5.37
CA VAL A 244 -10.34 3.79 6.49
C VAL A 244 -10.74 5.18 6.00
N HIS A 245 -11.91 5.68 6.42
CA HIS A 245 -12.34 7.04 6.12
C HIS A 245 -11.56 8.05 6.98
N LYS A 246 -10.59 8.73 6.38
CA LYS A 246 -9.80 9.76 7.06
C LYS A 246 -10.60 11.05 7.18
N ASN A 247 -10.54 11.68 8.35
CA ASN A 247 -11.22 12.94 8.66
C ASN A 247 -12.75 12.90 8.54
N ALA A 248 -13.35 11.71 8.67
CA ALA A 248 -14.79 11.52 8.56
C ALA A 248 -15.56 12.47 9.48
N ASN A 249 -16.58 13.14 8.92
CA ASN A 249 -17.46 14.08 9.63
C ASN A 249 -16.75 15.32 10.21
N THR A 250 -15.60 15.70 9.64
CA THR A 250 -14.92 16.97 9.93
C THR A 250 -14.91 17.87 8.69
N TRP A 251 -14.44 19.12 8.85
CA TRP A 251 -14.25 20.07 7.74
C TRP A 251 -12.93 19.90 6.99
N ASN A 252 -12.05 19.02 7.47
CA ASN A 252 -10.80 18.72 6.78
C ASN A 252 -11.06 17.91 5.50
N ASP A 253 -10.11 17.94 4.58
CA ASP A 253 -10.13 17.08 3.39
C ASP A 253 -10.29 15.61 3.80
N GLN A 254 -11.09 14.86 3.04
CA GLN A 254 -11.46 13.48 3.33
C GLN A 254 -11.00 12.59 2.18
N TRP A 255 -10.40 11.45 2.53
CA TRP A 255 -9.88 10.44 1.61
C TRP A 255 -9.93 9.06 2.25
N CYS A 256 -9.65 8.02 1.47
CA CYS A 256 -9.49 6.66 1.97
C CYS A 256 -8.00 6.43 2.32
N GLN A 257 -7.68 6.12 3.57
CA GLN A 257 -6.43 5.40 3.87
C GLN A 257 -6.67 3.93 3.55
N VAL A 258 -5.76 3.26 2.84
CA VAL A 258 -5.98 1.91 2.31
C VAL A 258 -4.84 0.98 2.64
N ILE A 259 -5.08 -0.33 2.55
CA ILE A 259 -4.03 -1.35 2.51
C ILE A 259 -3.94 -1.83 1.07
N VAL A 260 -2.82 -1.54 0.39
CA VAL A 260 -2.57 -1.90 -1.01
C VAL A 260 -1.21 -2.58 -1.13
N ASP A 261 -1.15 -3.70 -1.85
CA ASP A 261 0.08 -4.47 -2.04
C ASP A 261 0.80 -4.83 -0.72
N GLY A 262 0.02 -5.03 0.36
CA GLY A 262 0.52 -5.33 1.71
C GLY A 262 1.11 -4.15 2.49
N LYS A 263 0.95 -2.92 2.00
CA LYS A 263 1.46 -1.69 2.63
C LYS A 263 0.35 -0.66 2.83
N GLU A 264 0.62 0.30 3.71
CA GLU A 264 -0.22 1.49 3.84
C GLU A 264 -0.23 2.22 2.50
N GLY A 265 -1.39 2.76 2.15
CA GLY A 265 -1.55 3.69 1.07
C GLY A 265 -2.69 4.67 1.32
N TYR A 266 -2.94 5.49 0.32
CA TYR A 266 -4.07 6.39 0.28
C TYR A 266 -4.76 6.30 -1.08
N ALA A 267 -6.02 6.72 -1.11
CA ALA A 267 -6.81 6.87 -2.31
C ALA A 267 -7.75 8.06 -2.16
N ASP A 268 -7.74 8.94 -3.16
CA ASP A 268 -8.52 10.17 -3.15
C ASP A 268 -9.26 10.34 -4.49
N ALA A 269 -10.58 10.29 -4.39
CA ALA A 269 -11.49 10.46 -5.52
C ALA A 269 -11.56 11.93 -5.99
N ILE A 270 -11.22 12.91 -5.14
CA ILE A 270 -11.19 14.32 -5.55
C ILE A 270 -10.00 14.57 -6.47
N THR A 271 -8.82 14.03 -6.16
CA THR A 271 -7.64 14.16 -7.03
C THR A 271 -7.54 13.07 -8.10
N ALA A 272 -8.40 12.05 -8.06
CA ALA A 272 -8.32 10.85 -8.93
C ALA A 272 -6.96 10.15 -8.83
N THR A 273 -6.44 10.04 -7.61
CA THR A 273 -5.12 9.44 -7.34
C THR A 273 -5.17 8.39 -6.23
N ALA A 274 -4.18 7.51 -6.26
CA ALA A 274 -3.82 6.65 -5.13
C ALA A 274 -2.29 6.57 -5.01
N GLY A 275 -1.79 6.18 -3.85
CA GLY A 275 -0.35 6.07 -3.61
C GLY A 275 -0.02 5.22 -2.39
N TYR A 276 1.27 4.96 -2.20
CA TYR A 276 1.78 4.27 -1.01
C TYR A 276 2.07 5.26 0.12
N GLY A 277 1.95 4.79 1.36
CA GLY A 277 2.16 5.57 2.57
C GLY A 277 1.09 6.64 2.80
N LYS A 278 1.52 7.74 3.42
CA LYS A 278 0.64 8.85 3.80
C LYS A 278 0.11 9.61 2.59
N HIS A 279 -1.08 10.17 2.74
CA HIS A 279 -1.64 11.13 1.80
C HIS A 279 -0.77 12.42 1.74
N PRO A 280 -0.68 13.14 0.60
CA PRO A 280 0.06 14.40 0.51
C PRO A 280 -0.29 15.43 1.59
N ASN A 281 -1.58 15.56 1.93
CA ASN A 281 -2.05 16.42 3.02
C ASN A 281 -1.54 16.01 4.43
N GLU A 282 -0.98 14.82 4.59
CA GLU A 282 -0.34 14.34 5.82
C GLU A 282 1.20 14.24 5.67
N GLY A 283 1.78 14.93 4.67
CA GLY A 283 3.22 14.96 4.39
C GLY A 283 3.73 13.78 3.54
N GLY A 284 2.84 13.08 2.84
CA GLY A 284 3.19 12.03 1.88
C GLY A 284 3.87 12.52 0.60
N SER A 285 4.55 11.62 -0.10
CA SER A 285 5.22 11.91 -1.38
C SER A 285 4.20 11.92 -2.53
N GLU A 286 4.02 13.07 -3.19
CA GLU A 286 3.23 13.17 -4.42
C GLU A 286 3.90 12.51 -5.64
N LYS A 287 5.22 12.32 -5.60
CA LYS A 287 5.99 11.81 -6.75
C LYS A 287 5.63 10.38 -7.10
N ASP A 288 5.21 9.62 -6.09
CA ASP A 288 4.87 8.21 -6.21
C ASP A 288 3.36 7.99 -6.43
N ALA A 289 2.59 9.09 -6.57
CA ALA A 289 1.16 9.02 -6.83
C ALA A 289 0.87 8.38 -8.20
N VAL A 290 0.02 7.37 -8.16
CA VAL A 290 -0.59 6.72 -9.31
C VAL A 290 -1.89 7.46 -9.62
N SER A 291 -1.92 8.18 -10.74
CA SER A 291 -3.12 8.88 -11.18
C SER A 291 -3.95 8.01 -12.11
N TYR A 292 -5.27 8.21 -12.11
CA TYR A 292 -6.18 7.60 -13.07
C TYR A 292 -5.66 7.72 -14.52
N ALA A 293 -5.15 8.91 -14.90
CA ALA A 293 -4.63 9.15 -16.24
C ALA A 293 -3.48 8.19 -16.62
N LYS A 294 -2.63 7.80 -15.67
CA LYS A 294 -1.52 6.85 -15.89
C LYS A 294 -2.03 5.42 -16.07
N VAL A 295 -3.08 5.03 -15.33
CA VAL A 295 -3.53 3.63 -15.27
C VAL A 295 -4.72 3.31 -16.16
N ARG A 296 -5.48 4.30 -16.66
CA ARG A 296 -6.74 4.04 -17.41
C ARG A 296 -6.61 3.02 -18.53
N LYS A 297 -5.50 3.07 -19.28
CA LYS A 297 -5.21 2.14 -20.39
C LYS A 297 -4.98 0.69 -19.96
N LEU A 298 -4.66 0.45 -18.69
CA LEU A 298 -4.53 -0.90 -18.14
C LEU A 298 -5.89 -1.59 -17.99
N PHE A 299 -6.96 -0.81 -17.86
CA PHE A 299 -8.33 -1.27 -17.62
C PHE A 299 -9.27 -1.03 -18.80
N GLU A 300 -8.80 -0.32 -19.84
CA GLU A 300 -9.45 -0.32 -21.14
C GLU A 300 -9.32 -1.74 -21.72
N VAL A 301 -10.39 -2.55 -21.60
CA VAL A 301 -10.60 -3.66 -22.52
C VAL A 301 -10.53 -3.02 -23.89
N ALA A 302 -9.55 -3.41 -24.72
CA ALA A 302 -9.37 -2.84 -26.04
C ALA A 302 -10.74 -2.77 -26.71
N SER A 303 -11.30 -1.56 -26.78
CA SER A 303 -12.47 -1.30 -27.59
C SER A 303 -11.95 -1.52 -29.00
N GLN A 304 -12.04 -2.75 -29.49
CA GLN A 304 -12.04 -3.01 -30.90
C GLN A 304 -13.28 -2.28 -31.40
N ARG A 305 -13.10 -0.99 -31.67
CA ARG A 305 -13.92 -0.25 -32.60
C ARG A 305 -14.04 -1.19 -33.80
N PRO A 306 -15.26 -1.61 -34.21
CA PRO A 306 -15.40 -2.40 -35.41
C PRO A 306 -14.65 -1.64 -36.50
N VAL A 307 -13.67 -2.29 -37.13
CA VAL A 307 -13.08 -1.75 -38.35
C VAL A 307 -14.24 -1.75 -39.34
N THR A 308 -14.90 -0.60 -39.48
CA THR A 308 -15.77 -0.36 -40.61
C THR A 308 -14.87 -0.44 -41.82
N ARG A 309 -14.98 -1.54 -42.55
CA ARG A 309 -14.42 -1.63 -43.89
C ARG A 309 -15.30 -0.73 -44.74
N ASP A 310 -14.72 0.41 -45.15
CA ASP A 310 -15.24 1.19 -46.27
C ASP A 310 -15.17 0.37 -47.57
#